data_AF-A0A5K1CIA7-F1
#
_entry.id   AF-A0A5K1CIA7-F1
#
_cell.length_a   1.000
_cell.length_b   1.000
_cell.length_c   1.000
_cell.angle_alpha   90.00
_cell.angle_beta   90.00
_cell.angle_gamma   90.00
#
_symmetry.space_group_name_H-M   'P 1'
#
loop_
_entity.id
_entity.type
_entity.pdbx_description
1 polymer ?
#
loop_
_entity_poly.entity_id
_entity_poly.type
_entity_poly.pdbx_seq_one_letter_code
_entity_poly.pdbx_strand_id
1 'polypeptide(L)'
;CWRKQLSIAKDARRVDILCYRISLCQRILRGTERYKGLNEIVNVAAKKLKEEVGPLRQVSLKMARGIVNRLSCGAEVQKLCSFAIEAVDSMLQADPEKPSTEPSLS
;
A
#
# COMPACT_ATOMS: atom_id res chain seq x y z
N CYS A 1 -4.89 -9.25 -4.13
CA CYS A 1 -5.56 -7.99 -3.71
C CYS A 1 -4.53 -7.00 -3.16
N TRP A 2 -4.71 -5.70 -3.39
CA TRP A 2 -3.81 -4.62 -2.94
C TRP A 2 -3.75 -4.54 -1.41
N ARG A 3 -4.89 -4.71 -0.73
CA ARG A 3 -5.01 -4.62 0.74
C ARG A 3 -4.11 -5.61 1.46
N LYS A 4 -4.08 -6.87 1.01
CA LYS A 4 -3.17 -7.90 1.55
C LYS A 4 -1.70 -7.54 1.33
N GLN A 5 -1.35 -6.92 0.19
CA GLN A 5 0.03 -6.50 -0.04
C GLN A 5 0.45 -5.40 0.93
N LEU A 6 -0.40 -4.39 1.13
CA LEU A 6 -0.11 -3.30 2.06
C LEU A 6 -0.07 -3.75 3.52
N SER A 7 -0.95 -4.67 3.92
CA SER A 7 -0.93 -5.22 5.28
C SER A 7 0.41 -5.94 5.55
N ILE A 8 0.87 -6.77 4.62
CA ILE A 8 2.17 -7.45 4.79
C ILE A 8 3.33 -6.44 4.72
N ALA A 9 3.24 -5.41 3.87
CA ALA A 9 4.27 -4.36 3.78
C ALA A 9 4.39 -3.56 5.08
N LYS A 10 3.26 -3.19 5.69
CA LYS A 10 3.21 -2.48 6.97
C LYS A 10 3.98 -3.21 8.06
N ASP A 11 3.84 -4.53 8.12
CA ASP A 11 4.42 -5.37 9.18
C ASP A 11 5.76 -6.02 8.75
N ALA A 12 6.26 -5.72 7.55
CA ALA A 12 7.45 -6.33 7.00
C ALA A 12 8.70 -5.92 7.78
N ARG A 13 9.43 -6.90 8.30
CA ARG A 13 10.72 -6.67 8.97
C ARG A 13 11.90 -6.66 8.02
N ARG A 14 11.80 -7.40 6.91
CA ARG A 14 12.86 -7.52 5.91
C ARG A 14 12.61 -6.59 4.73
N VAL A 15 13.68 -5.99 4.23
CA VAL A 15 13.64 -5.02 3.12
C VAL A 15 13.20 -5.68 1.82
N ASP A 16 13.64 -6.91 1.54
CA ASP A 16 13.18 -7.67 0.36
C ASP A 16 11.66 -7.87 0.33
N ILE A 17 11.09 -8.29 1.46
CA ILE A 17 9.64 -8.47 1.61
C ILE A 17 8.93 -7.14 1.40
N LEU A 18 9.39 -6.07 2.06
CA LEU A 18 8.79 -4.74 1.93
C LEU A 18 8.76 -4.27 0.46
N CYS A 19 9.91 -4.31 -0.22
CA CYS A 19 10.05 -3.89 -1.61
C CYS A 19 9.17 -4.72 -2.55
N TYR A 20 9.15 -6.04 -2.36
CA TYR A 20 8.36 -6.94 -3.18
C TYR A 20 6.86 -6.67 -3.03
N ARG A 21 6.38 -6.49 -1.79
CA ARG A 21 4.95 -6.22 -1.52
C ARG A 21 4.50 -4.90 -2.11
N ILE A 22 5.29 -3.84 -1.97
CA ILE A 22 4.98 -2.53 -2.54
C ILE A 22 4.97 -2.58 -4.08
N SER A 23 5.97 -3.23 -4.69
CA SER A 23 5.99 -3.38 -6.15
C SER A 23 4.78 -4.17 -6.67
N LEU A 24 4.36 -5.22 -5.96
CA LEU A 24 3.18 -5.98 -6.32
C LEU A 24 1.89 -5.14 -6.14
N CYS A 25 1.82 -4.32 -5.11
CA CYS A 25 0.70 -3.40 -4.89
C CYS A 25 0.57 -2.38 -6.04
N GLN A 26 1.67 -1.74 -6.46
CA GLN A 26 1.68 -0.82 -7.60
C GLN A 26 1.17 -1.49 -8.88
N ARG A 27 1.52 -2.76 -9.13
CA ARG A 27 1.05 -3.50 -10.30
C ARG A 27 -0.46 -3.75 -10.26
N ILE A 28 -1.00 -4.05 -9.07
CA ILE A 28 -2.44 -4.30 -8.88
C ILE A 28 -3.23 -3.01 -9.04
N LEU A 29 -2.70 -1.88 -8.57
CA LEU A 29 -3.34 -0.57 -8.62
C LEU A 29 -3.13 0.17 -9.94
N ARG A 30 -2.27 -0.37 -10.82
CA ARG A 30 -1.98 0.23 -12.12
C ARG A 30 -3.24 0.26 -12.98
N GLY A 31 -3.66 1.47 -13.35
CA GLY A 31 -4.79 1.68 -14.25
C GLY A 31 -6.16 1.60 -13.58
N THR A 32 -6.24 1.48 -12.24
CA THR A 32 -7.53 1.55 -11.55
C THR A 32 -7.98 3.01 -11.44
N GLU A 33 -9.23 3.30 -11.79
CA GLU A 33 -9.79 4.64 -11.60
C GLU A 33 -10.33 4.87 -10.19
N ARG A 34 -11.00 3.85 -9.64
CA ARG A 34 -11.60 3.89 -8.29
C ARG A 34 -10.58 4.16 -7.19
N TYR A 35 -9.34 3.70 -7.35
CA TYR A 35 -8.30 3.79 -6.33
C TYR A 35 -7.11 4.67 -6.76
N LYS A 36 -7.36 5.74 -7.54
CA LYS A 36 -6.31 6.69 -7.96
C LYS A 36 -5.55 7.29 -6.78
N GLY A 37 -6.24 7.74 -5.73
CA GLY A 37 -5.60 8.29 -4.52
C GLY A 37 -4.72 7.26 -3.79
N LEU A 38 -5.20 6.01 -3.69
CA LEU A 38 -4.40 4.91 -3.14
C LEU A 38 -3.15 4.65 -3.97
N ASN A 39 -3.28 4.61 -5.30
CA ASN A 39 -2.16 4.41 -6.21
C ASN A 39 -1.07 5.48 -6.01
N GLU A 40 -1.47 6.73 -5.79
CA GLU A 40 -0.55 7.83 -5.52
C GLU A 40 0.24 7.62 -4.21
N ILE A 41 -0.43 7.27 -3.12
CA ILE A 41 0.22 6.99 -1.82
C ILE A 41 1.23 5.86 -1.97
N VAL A 42 0.85 4.78 -2.66
CA VAL A 42 1.75 3.63 -2.91
C VAL A 42 2.92 4.02 -3.80
N ASN A 43 2.74 4.91 -4.78
CA ASN A 43 3.83 5.43 -5.60
C ASN A 43 4.82 6.28 -4.80
N VAL A 44 4.33 7.12 -3.87
CA VAL A 44 5.19 7.89 -2.95
C VAL A 44 6.02 6.95 -2.08
N ALA A 45 5.39 5.93 -1.49
CA ALA A 45 6.10 4.92 -0.69
C ALA A 45 7.16 4.18 -1.51
N ALA A 46 6.83 3.79 -2.74
CA ALA A 46 7.75 3.12 -3.66
C ALA A 46 8.94 4.01 -4.06
N LYS A 47 8.70 5.30 -4.28
CA LYS A 47 9.75 6.27 -4.63
C LYS A 47 10.75 6.43 -3.49
N LYS A 48 10.27 6.63 -2.25
CA LYS A 48 11.11 6.75 -1.05
C LYS A 48 12.00 5.53 -0.85
N LEU A 49 11.43 4.33 -0.97
CA LEU A 49 12.22 3.11 -0.89
C LEU A 49 13.26 3.05 -2.00
N LYS A 50 12.89 3.36 -3.25
CA LYS A 50 13.79 3.28 -4.40
C LYS A 50 15.02 4.17 -4.24
N GLU A 51 14.87 5.34 -3.62
CA GLU A 51 15.96 6.28 -3.35
C GLU A 51 17.00 5.70 -2.40
N GLU A 52 16.59 4.85 -1.45
CA GLU A 52 17.50 4.27 -0.44
C GLU A 52 18.01 2.86 -0.80
N VAL A 53 17.16 2.02 -1.40
CA VAL A 53 17.46 0.60 -1.67
C VAL A 53 17.79 0.30 -3.14
N GLY A 54 17.64 1.30 -4.01
CA GLY A 54 17.71 1.13 -5.46
C GLY A 54 16.44 0.53 -6.07
N PRO A 55 16.48 0.05 -7.32
CA PRO A 55 15.30 -0.48 -7.99
C PRO A 55 14.63 -1.61 -7.21
N LEU A 56 13.33 -1.47 -6.88
CA LEU A 56 12.58 -2.44 -6.07
C LEU A 56 12.53 -3.87 -6.62
N ARG A 57 12.74 -4.04 -7.94
CA ARG A 57 12.81 -5.35 -8.60
C ARG A 57 14.21 -5.94 -8.65
N GLN A 58 15.22 -5.15 -8.33
CA GLN A 58 16.64 -5.50 -8.40
C GLN A 58 17.32 -5.07 -7.09
N VAL A 59 16.65 -5.29 -5.95
CA VAL A 59 17.24 -5.01 -4.64
C VAL A 59 18.48 -5.89 -4.50
N SER A 60 19.63 -5.27 -4.29
CA SER A 60 20.91 -5.97 -4.12
C SER A 60 20.79 -7.05 -3.04
N LEU A 61 21.46 -8.19 -3.22
CA LEU A 61 21.42 -9.31 -2.27
C LEU A 61 21.80 -8.90 -0.82
N LYS A 62 22.68 -7.90 -0.68
CA LYS A 62 23.02 -7.29 0.63
C LYS A 62 21.83 -6.56 1.26
N MET A 63 21.12 -5.75 0.48
CA MET A 63 19.94 -5.00 0.94
C MET A 63 18.72 -5.91 1.14
N ALA A 64 18.62 -7.00 0.37
CA ALA A 64 17.54 -7.98 0.51
C ALA A 64 17.51 -8.63 1.91
N ARG A 65 18.68 -8.85 2.51
CA ARG A 65 18.82 -9.35 3.89
C ARG A 65 18.73 -8.24 4.94
N GLY A 66 18.60 -6.98 4.52
CA GLY A 66 18.49 -5.82 5.39
C GLY A 66 17.19 -5.82 6.20
N ILE A 67 17.25 -5.13 7.34
CA ILE A 67 16.10 -4.90 8.23
C ILE A 67 15.50 -3.54 7.89
N VAL A 68 14.18 -3.47 7.76
CA VAL A 68 13.44 -2.24 7.41
C VAL A 68 13.74 -1.11 8.39
N ASN A 69 13.87 -1.40 9.69
CA ASN A 69 14.18 -0.41 10.71
C ASN A 69 15.59 0.22 10.62
N ARG A 70 16.46 -0.32 9.76
CA ARG A 70 17.76 0.29 9.45
C ARG A 70 17.68 1.25 8.25
N LEU A 71 16.55 1.26 7.54
CA LEU A 71 16.29 2.22 6.49
C LEU A 71 15.82 3.53 7.13
N SER A 72 16.39 4.64 6.67
CA SER A 72 15.96 5.99 7.03
C SER A 72 14.48 6.23 6.70
N CYS A 73 14.00 5.68 5.58
CA CYS A 73 12.60 5.80 5.17
C CYS A 73 11.69 4.65 5.68
N GLY A 74 12.23 3.64 6.36
CA GLY A 74 11.52 2.40 6.66
C GLY A 74 10.21 2.61 7.43
N ALA A 75 10.30 3.35 8.55
CA ALA A 75 9.13 3.65 9.37
C ALA A 75 8.11 4.54 8.64
N GLU A 76 8.56 5.50 7.85
CA GLU A 76 7.69 6.37 7.05
C GLU A 76 6.92 5.57 5.99
N VAL A 77 7.60 4.66 5.29
CA VAL A 77 7.01 3.79 4.28
C VAL A 77 5.96 2.86 4.89
N GLN A 78 6.22 2.30 6.08
CA GLN A 78 5.24 1.49 6.80
C GLN A 78 4.01 2.32 7.23
N LYS A 79 4.22 3.57 7.68
CA LYS A 79 3.12 4.50 7.97
C LYS A 79 2.28 4.81 6.73
N LEU A 80 2.91 5.05 5.58
CA LEU A 80 2.20 5.25 4.31
C LEU A 80 1.36 4.01 3.93
N CYS A 81 1.86 2.80 4.21
CA CYS A 81 1.09 1.57 4.00
C CYS A 81 -0.13 1.47 4.94
N SER A 82 0.00 1.86 6.21
CA SER A 82 -1.13 1.91 7.16
C SER A 82 -2.18 2.93 6.70
N PHE A 83 -1.72 4.15 6.43
CA PHE A 83 -2.56 5.26 5.97
C PHE A 83 -3.32 4.89 4.68
N ALA A 84 -2.66 4.23 3.74
CA ALA A 84 -3.27 3.76 2.51
C ALA A 84 -4.43 2.77 2.74
N ILE A 85 -4.32 1.87 3.73
CA ILE A 85 -5.39 0.93 4.08
C ILE A 85 -6.55 1.69 4.73
N GLU A 86 -6.24 2.54 5.71
CA GLU A 86 -7.21 3.34 6.45
C GLU A 86 -8.02 4.27 5.53
N ALA A 87 -7.34 4.96 4.60
CA ALA A 87 -8.00 5.86 3.66
C ALA A 87 -9.06 5.17 2.81
N VAL A 88 -8.78 3.96 2.32
CA VAL A 88 -9.76 3.20 1.52
C VAL A 88 -10.85 2.60 2.40
N ASP A 89 -10.54 2.18 3.62
CA ASP A 89 -11.56 1.70 4.56
C ASP A 89 -12.55 2.82 4.90
N SER A 90 -12.09 4.05 5.09
CA SER A 90 -12.97 5.22 5.26
C SER A 90 -13.79 5.53 4.01
N MET A 91 -13.20 5.45 2.81
CA MET A 91 -13.96 5.61 1.56
C MET A 91 -15.09 4.58 1.44
N LEU A 92 -14.82 3.32 1.81
CA LEU A 92 -15.81 2.23 1.73
C LEU A 92 -16.90 2.36 2.80
N GLN A 93 -16.60 2.92 3.97
CA GLN A 93 -17.61 3.24 4.98
C GLN A 93 -18.48 4.44 4.59
N ALA A 94 -17.92 5.36 3.79
CA ALA A 94 -18.63 6.51 3.24
C ALA A 94 -19.43 6.22 1.97
N ASP A 95 -19.30 5.02 1.39
CA ASP A 95 -20.20 4.44 0.38
C ASP A 95 -21.25 3.59 1.12
N PRO A 96 -22.33 4.17 1.71
CA PRO A 96 -23.48 3.36 2.03
C PRO A 96 -24.06 2.92 0.68
N GLU A 97 -23.88 1.66 0.34
CA GLU A 97 -24.82 0.98 -0.53
C GLU A 97 -26.20 1.24 0.09
N LYS A 98 -26.93 2.23 -0.43
CA LYS A 98 -28.31 2.50 -0.03
C LYS A 98 -29.10 1.21 -0.27
N PRO A 99 -29.73 0.59 0.76
CA PRO A 99 -30.97 -0.10 0.52
C PRO A 99 -32.02 1.01 0.40
N SER A 100 -32.18 1.54 -0.81
CA SER A 100 -33.42 2.20 -1.18
C SER A 100 -34.48 1.10 -1.30
N THR A 101 -35.20 0.84 -0.22
CA THR A 101 -36.50 0.15 -0.31
C THR A 101 -37.43 0.77 0.71
N GLU A 102 -37.93 1.96 0.39
CA GLU A 102 -39.36 2.19 0.55
C GLU A 102 -40.01 1.82 -0.80
N PRO A 103 -41.12 1.07 -0.78
CA PRO A 103 -42.39 1.77 -0.90
C PRO A 103 -43.46 1.32 0.09
N SER A 104 -44.35 2.27 0.33
CA SER A 104 -45.51 2.33 1.23
C SER A 104 -46.48 1.15 1.20
N LEU A 105 -47.15 0.89 2.34
CA LEU A 105 -48.55 0.44 2.56
C LEU A 105 -48.61 -0.01 4.05
N SER A 106 -49.57 0.33 4.91
CA SER A 106 -50.93 0.87 4.85
C SER A 106 -51.26 1.54 6.18
#